data_AF-A0A968WI73-F1
#
_entry.id   AF-A0A968WI73-F1
#
_cell.length_a   1.000
_cell.length_b   1.000
_cell.length_c   1.000
_cell.angle_alpha   90.00
_cell.angle_beta   90.00
_cell.angle_gamma   90.00
#
_symmetry.space_group_name_H-M   'P 1'
#
loop_
_entity.id
_entity.type
_entity.pdbx_description
1 polymer ?
#
loop_
_entity_poly.entity_id
_entity_poly.type
_entity_poly.pdbx_seq_one_letter_code
_entity_poly.pdbx_strand_id
1 'polypeptide(L)'
;MYELYVEGESYERGVAAGKLTRELVQYQEEVFTNQIHQLVPSDFYLSILQLFVGWFNRDLDAHVPDEYRQEIYGMSKAASHEFDDIAPPYQRILNYHAAHDIGHALQNMSLVGCTSFATWGSASEDGSLIVGRNFDFYVGDEFARDKIIAFYNPADGHKFMMVTFGGMTGVLSA
;
A
#
# COMPACT_ATOMS: atom_id res chain seq x y z
N MET A 1 -12.90 4.39 10.22
CA MET A 1 -12.63 2.98 9.85
C MET A 1 -13.71 2.57 8.88
N TYR A 2 -13.31 1.96 7.76
CA TYR A 2 -14.17 1.66 6.64
C TYR A 2 -14.24 0.16 6.40
N GLU A 3 -15.28 -0.27 5.70
CA GLU A 3 -15.45 -1.63 5.20
C GLU A 3 -15.51 -1.60 3.68
N LEU A 4 -14.82 -2.54 3.03
CA LEU A 4 -14.81 -2.70 1.58
C LEU A 4 -15.10 -4.16 1.24
N TYR A 5 -15.97 -4.39 0.27
CA TYR A 5 -16.16 -5.69 -0.36
C TYR A 5 -15.91 -5.56 -1.86
N VAL A 6 -15.05 -6.43 -2.40
CA VAL A 6 -14.78 -6.49 -3.84
C VAL A 6 -14.74 -7.93 -4.32
N GLU A 7 -15.19 -8.13 -5.56
CA GLU A 7 -15.23 -9.45 -6.19
C GLU A 7 -14.93 -9.38 -7.68
N GLY A 8 -14.57 -10.54 -8.25
CA GLY A 8 -14.36 -10.71 -9.68
C GLY A 8 -12.89 -10.75 -10.09
N GLU A 9 -12.64 -10.43 -11.35
CA GLU A 9 -11.31 -10.42 -11.97
C GLU A 9 -10.43 -9.28 -11.42
N SER A 10 -9.12 -9.45 -11.51
CA SER A 10 -8.14 -8.58 -10.83
C SER A 10 -8.22 -7.11 -11.22
N TYR A 11 -8.31 -6.80 -12.51
CA TYR A 11 -8.47 -5.43 -12.99
C TYR A 11 -9.78 -4.79 -12.50
N GLU A 12 -10.90 -5.50 -12.64
CA GLU A 12 -12.23 -5.06 -12.26
C GLU A 12 -12.32 -4.80 -10.75
N ARG A 13 -11.72 -5.68 -9.92
CA ARG A 13 -11.60 -5.46 -8.48
C ARG A 13 -10.84 -4.18 -8.18
N GLY A 14 -9.71 -3.96 -8.86
CA GLY A 14 -8.91 -2.74 -8.71
C GLY A 14 -9.71 -1.47 -9.05
N VAL A 15 -10.44 -1.49 -10.17
CA VAL A 15 -11.30 -0.37 -10.58
C VAL A 15 -12.44 -0.15 -9.59
N ALA A 16 -13.09 -1.22 -9.11
CA ALA A 16 -14.17 -1.13 -8.15
C ALA A 16 -13.68 -0.58 -6.80
N ALA A 17 -12.60 -1.14 -6.27
CA ALA A 17 -11.95 -0.67 -5.05
C ALA A 17 -11.57 0.80 -5.17
N GLY A 18 -10.90 1.20 -6.25
CA GLY A 18 -10.52 2.59 -6.50
C GLY A 18 -11.72 3.53 -6.56
N LYS A 19 -12.81 3.16 -7.24
CA LYS A 19 -14.02 3.99 -7.30
C LYS A 19 -14.69 4.14 -5.93
N LEU A 20 -14.81 3.04 -5.19
CA LEU A 20 -15.46 3.03 -3.86
C LEU A 20 -14.64 3.75 -2.80
N THR A 21 -13.31 3.80 -2.98
CA THR A 21 -12.38 4.36 -1.98
C THR A 21 -11.63 5.59 -2.50
N ARG A 22 -12.12 6.25 -3.55
CA ARG A 22 -11.41 7.34 -4.25
C ARG A 22 -10.86 8.40 -3.30
N GLU A 23 -11.68 8.88 -2.37
CA GLU A 23 -11.27 9.90 -1.40
C GLU A 23 -10.14 9.39 -0.49
N LEU A 24 -10.19 8.11 -0.10
CA LEU A 24 -9.16 7.47 0.72
C LEU A 24 -7.86 7.25 -0.05
N VAL A 25 -7.94 6.88 -1.35
CA VAL A 25 -6.76 6.77 -2.23
C VAL A 25 -6.06 8.12 -2.33
N GLN A 26 -6.81 9.18 -2.63
CA GLN A 26 -6.26 10.53 -2.80
C GLN A 26 -5.69 11.08 -1.49
N TYR A 27 -6.38 10.86 -0.36
CA TYR A 27 -5.86 11.17 0.96
C TYR A 27 -4.51 10.47 1.22
N GLN A 28 -4.41 9.18 0.87
CA GLN A 28 -3.18 8.44 1.09
C GLN A 28 -2.03 8.96 0.23
N GLU A 29 -2.29 9.36 -1.02
CA GLU A 29 -1.30 10.02 -1.89
C GLU A 29 -0.81 11.35 -1.33
N GLU A 30 -1.72 12.15 -0.77
CA GLU A 30 -1.40 13.42 -0.12
C GLU A 30 -0.48 13.18 1.08
N VAL A 31 -0.83 12.24 1.96
CA VAL A 31 -0.02 11.88 3.13
C VAL A 31 1.38 11.42 2.73
N PHE A 32 1.49 10.54 1.73
CA PHE A 32 2.79 10.08 1.23
C PHE A 32 3.62 11.25 0.68
N THR A 33 3.01 12.09 -0.15
CA THR A 33 3.70 13.22 -0.80
C THR A 33 4.16 14.25 0.22
N ASN A 34 3.30 14.58 1.19
CA ASN A 34 3.63 15.49 2.29
C ASN A 34 4.79 14.96 3.13
N GLN A 35 4.79 13.66 3.46
CA GLN A 35 5.88 13.06 4.21
C GLN A 35 7.20 13.09 3.42
N ILE A 36 7.17 12.85 2.10
CA ILE A 36 8.34 12.96 1.24
C ILE A 36 8.90 14.39 1.27
N HIS A 37 8.05 15.41 1.14
CA HIS A 37 8.48 16.81 1.21
C HIS A 37 9.04 17.20 2.59
N GLN A 38 8.52 16.62 3.67
CA GLN A 38 9.08 16.83 5.01
C GLN A 38 10.48 16.20 5.17
N LEU A 39 10.68 14.99 4.63
CA LEU A 39 11.97 14.29 4.69
C LEU A 39 13.00 14.88 3.73
N VAL A 40 12.54 15.40 2.59
CA VAL A 40 13.35 16.02 1.54
C VAL A 40 12.78 17.40 1.17
N PRO A 41 13.09 18.46 1.95
CA PRO A 41 12.52 19.79 1.71
C PRO A 41 13.06 20.53 0.49
N SER A 42 14.06 19.97 -0.21
CA SER A 42 14.70 20.60 -1.35
C SER A 42 14.15 20.04 -2.66
N ASP A 43 13.41 20.86 -3.41
CA ASP A 43 12.83 20.49 -4.72
C ASP A 43 13.88 20.00 -5.72
N PHE A 44 15.07 20.60 -5.69
CA PHE A 44 16.19 20.18 -6.54
C PHE A 44 16.65 18.76 -6.19
N TYR A 45 16.83 18.47 -4.90
CA TYR A 45 17.24 17.14 -4.47
C TYR A 45 16.12 16.11 -4.69
N LEU A 46 14.86 16.50 -4.46
CA LEU A 46 13.70 15.67 -4.75
C LEU A 46 13.64 15.27 -6.23
N SER A 47 13.91 16.22 -7.13
CA SER A 47 13.96 15.95 -8.59
C SER A 47 15.05 14.94 -8.95
N ILE A 48 16.22 15.01 -8.31
CA ILE A 48 17.28 14.02 -8.48
C ILE A 48 16.85 12.64 -7.96
N LEU A 49 16.19 12.60 -6.80
CA LEU A 49 15.68 11.36 -6.22
C LEU A 49 14.60 10.72 -7.10
N GLN A 50 13.69 11.50 -7.68
CA GLN A 50 12.69 11.01 -8.62
C GLN A 50 13.33 10.34 -9.84
N LEU A 51 14.37 10.97 -10.43
CA LEU A 51 15.13 10.37 -11.54
C LEU A 51 15.82 9.06 -11.12
N PHE A 52 16.43 9.04 -9.94
CA PHE A 52 17.08 7.85 -9.41
C PHE A 52 16.08 6.72 -9.17
N VAL A 53 14.97 6.99 -8.47
CA VAL A 53 13.91 6.00 -8.19
C VAL A 53 13.29 5.50 -9.48
N GLY A 54 13.01 6.40 -10.43
CA GLY A 54 12.49 6.01 -11.75
C GLY A 54 13.43 5.07 -12.50
N TRP A 55 14.75 5.27 -12.39
CA TRP A 55 15.74 4.35 -12.96
C TRP A 55 15.87 3.05 -12.17
N PHE A 56 15.92 3.13 -10.84
CA PHE A 56 16.10 2.00 -9.92
C PHE A 56 14.92 1.03 -9.99
N ASN A 57 13.69 1.56 -10.06
CA ASN A 57 12.44 0.80 -10.10
C ASN A 57 11.87 0.63 -11.52
N ARG A 58 12.65 0.90 -12.57
CA ARG A 58 12.14 0.84 -13.97
C ARG A 58 11.59 -0.53 -14.37
N ASP A 59 12.10 -1.59 -13.74
CA ASP A 59 11.74 -2.99 -13.99
C ASP A 59 10.90 -3.56 -12.84
N LEU A 60 10.40 -2.72 -11.92
CA LEU A 60 9.67 -3.15 -10.72
C LEU A 60 8.41 -3.94 -11.09
N ASP A 61 7.66 -3.47 -12.08
CA ASP A 61 6.46 -4.12 -12.59
C ASP A 61 6.73 -5.50 -13.18
N ALA A 62 7.92 -5.76 -13.74
CA ALA A 62 8.29 -7.08 -14.24
C ALA A 62 8.40 -8.13 -13.11
N HIS A 63 8.56 -7.69 -11.86
CA HIS A 63 8.72 -8.54 -10.68
C HIS A 63 7.45 -8.64 -9.82
N VAL A 64 6.36 -7.99 -10.24
CA VAL A 64 5.06 -8.06 -9.56
C VAL A 64 4.15 -9.06 -10.31
N PRO A 65 3.49 -10.00 -9.60
CA PRO A 65 2.52 -10.91 -10.21
C PRO A 65 1.43 -10.18 -11.00
N ASP A 66 1.01 -10.77 -12.12
CA ASP A 66 0.09 -10.12 -13.06
C ASP A 66 -1.23 -9.67 -12.42
N GLU A 67 -1.79 -10.50 -11.54
CA GLU A 67 -2.96 -10.17 -10.73
C GLU A 67 -2.82 -8.82 -10.02
N TYR A 68 -1.74 -8.62 -9.27
CA TYR A 68 -1.52 -7.38 -8.54
C TYR A 68 -1.24 -6.21 -9.48
N ARG A 69 -0.55 -6.42 -10.61
CA ARG A 69 -0.34 -5.34 -11.60
C ARG A 69 -1.66 -4.83 -12.17
N GLN A 70 -2.56 -5.75 -12.51
CA GLN A 70 -3.88 -5.40 -13.02
C GLN A 70 -4.72 -4.69 -11.97
N GLU A 71 -4.70 -5.18 -10.73
CA GLU A 71 -5.44 -4.57 -9.63
C GLU A 71 -4.91 -3.16 -9.27
N ILE A 72 -3.58 -3.00 -9.16
CA ILE A 72 -2.92 -1.70 -8.98
C ILE A 72 -3.23 -0.76 -10.14
N TYR A 73 -3.22 -1.26 -11.38
CA TYR A 73 -3.57 -0.47 -12.56
C TYR A 73 -5.02 0.01 -12.52
N GLY A 74 -5.97 -0.87 -12.15
CA GLY A 74 -7.37 -0.50 -11.96
C GLY A 74 -7.56 0.54 -10.85
N MET A 75 -6.90 0.34 -9.70
CA MET A 75 -6.91 1.25 -8.56
C MET A 75 -6.37 2.64 -8.92
N SER A 76 -5.29 2.69 -9.70
CA SER A 76 -4.64 3.94 -10.11
C SER A 76 -5.55 4.90 -10.89
N LYS A 77 -6.70 4.44 -11.41
CA LYS A 77 -7.71 5.29 -12.05
C LYS A 77 -8.44 6.20 -11.06
N ALA A 78 -8.35 5.93 -9.77
CA ALA A 78 -8.92 6.75 -8.71
C ALA A 78 -7.94 7.80 -8.15
N ALA A 79 -6.65 7.63 -8.41
CA ALA A 79 -5.58 8.52 -7.95
C ALA A 79 -5.79 9.96 -8.40
N SER A 80 -5.28 10.91 -7.62
CA SER A 80 -5.28 12.33 -7.91
C SER A 80 -4.34 12.64 -9.07
N HIS A 81 -4.71 13.60 -9.91
CA HIS A 81 -3.80 14.11 -10.94
C HIS A 81 -2.91 15.25 -10.44
N GLU A 82 -3.08 15.69 -9.19
CA GLU A 82 -2.28 16.77 -8.59
C GLU A 82 -0.79 16.39 -8.42
N PHE A 83 -0.49 15.08 -8.40
CA PHE A 83 0.86 14.56 -8.20
C PHE A 83 1.51 14.04 -9.50
N ASP A 84 0.95 14.37 -10.66
CA ASP A 84 1.45 13.90 -11.96
C ASP A 84 2.88 14.41 -12.27
N ASP A 85 3.29 15.52 -11.66
CA ASP A 85 4.67 16.04 -11.74
C ASP A 85 5.70 15.10 -11.09
N ILE A 86 5.29 14.23 -10.16
CA ILE A 86 6.17 13.24 -9.53
C ILE A 86 6.36 12.03 -10.46
N ALA A 87 5.25 11.45 -10.90
CA ALA A 87 5.16 10.35 -11.84
C ALA A 87 3.69 10.15 -12.24
N PRO A 88 3.38 9.44 -13.34
CA PRO A 88 2.01 9.06 -13.67
C PRO A 88 1.34 8.20 -12.58
N PRO A 89 0.00 8.24 -12.45
CA PRO A 89 -0.74 7.57 -11.37
C PRO A 89 -0.36 6.10 -11.12
N TYR A 90 -0.27 5.31 -12.18
CA TYR A 90 0.10 3.90 -12.05
C TYR A 90 1.48 3.72 -11.43
N GLN A 91 2.46 4.51 -11.88
CA GLN A 91 3.82 4.45 -11.36
C GLN A 91 3.88 4.91 -9.91
N ARG A 92 3.14 5.95 -9.50
CA ARG A 92 3.09 6.38 -8.10
C ARG A 92 2.53 5.29 -7.20
N ILE A 93 1.34 4.78 -7.52
CA ILE A 93 0.70 3.72 -6.71
C ILE A 93 1.61 2.49 -6.65
N LEU A 94 2.20 2.06 -7.77
CA LEU A 94 3.15 0.95 -7.77
C LEU A 94 4.37 1.22 -6.88
N ASN A 95 4.95 2.43 -6.95
CA ASN A 95 6.12 2.78 -6.14
C ASN A 95 5.80 2.96 -4.65
N TYR A 96 4.56 3.28 -4.26
CA TYR A 96 4.18 3.28 -2.84
C TYR A 96 4.27 1.88 -2.20
N HIS A 97 4.08 0.82 -2.99
CA HIS A 97 4.31 -0.56 -2.52
C HIS A 97 5.80 -0.87 -2.31
N ALA A 98 6.68 -0.10 -2.95
CA ALA A 98 8.14 -0.16 -2.78
C ALA A 98 8.68 0.94 -1.85
N ALA A 99 7.81 1.73 -1.19
CA ALA A 99 8.23 2.89 -0.40
C ALA A 99 9.22 2.51 0.72
N HIS A 100 9.04 1.33 1.30
CA HIS A 100 9.97 0.76 2.28
C HIS A 100 11.38 0.56 1.71
N ASP A 101 11.46 -0.09 0.56
CA ASP A 101 12.74 -0.44 -0.07
C ASP A 101 13.44 0.81 -0.61
N ILE A 102 12.67 1.76 -1.14
CA ILE A 102 13.15 3.09 -1.52
C ILE A 102 13.72 3.81 -0.29
N GLY A 103 13.02 3.79 0.85
CA GLY A 103 13.47 4.41 2.10
C GLY A 103 14.79 3.83 2.62
N HIS A 104 14.95 2.50 2.55
CA HIS A 104 16.21 1.84 2.87
C HIS A 104 17.34 2.23 1.90
N ALA A 105 17.08 2.22 0.59
CA ALA A 105 18.07 2.54 -0.43
C ALA A 105 18.56 4.00 -0.36
N LEU A 106 17.68 4.94 -0.01
CA LEU A 106 17.98 6.37 -0.05
C LEU A 106 18.55 6.95 1.24
N GLN A 107 18.12 6.45 2.40
CA GLN A 107 18.43 7.13 3.67
C GLN A 107 18.74 6.17 4.83
N ASN A 108 18.82 4.85 4.60
CA ASN A 108 19.04 3.86 5.65
C ASN A 108 18.05 4.05 6.84
N MET A 109 16.82 4.43 6.53
CA MET A 109 15.79 4.69 7.55
C MET A 109 15.11 3.37 7.95
N SER A 110 15.06 3.07 9.24
CA SER A 110 14.25 1.97 9.79
C SER A 110 12.81 2.44 10.03
N LEU A 111 12.07 2.75 8.96
CA LEU A 111 10.70 3.30 9.05
C LEU A 111 9.62 2.28 9.40
N VAL A 112 9.97 0.99 9.46
CA VAL A 112 9.02 -0.11 9.61
C VAL A 112 9.45 -1.07 10.69
N GLY A 113 8.52 -1.33 11.61
CA GLY A 113 8.60 -2.36 12.63
C GLY A 113 7.36 -3.25 12.57
N CYS A 114 7.53 -4.53 12.85
CA CYS A 114 6.41 -5.44 13.02
C CYS A 114 6.69 -6.33 14.22
N THR A 115 5.79 -6.33 15.19
CA THR A 115 5.79 -7.31 16.28
C THR A 115 4.63 -8.25 16.05
N SER A 116 4.89 -9.55 15.92
CA SER A 116 3.85 -10.57 15.75
C SER A 116 3.97 -11.64 16.83
N PHE A 117 2.85 -12.22 17.24
CA PHE A 117 2.80 -13.36 18.15
C PHE A 117 1.81 -14.40 17.64
N ALA A 118 2.05 -15.65 18.01
CA ALA A 118 1.12 -16.76 17.82
C ALA A 118 1.11 -17.62 19.09
N THR A 119 -0.08 -18.05 19.52
CA THR A 119 -0.24 -18.95 20.66
C THR A 119 -1.29 -20.02 20.33
N TRP A 120 -1.11 -21.24 20.87
CA TRP A 120 -2.00 -22.38 20.64
C TRP A 120 -1.87 -23.44 21.74
N GLY A 121 -2.77 -24.42 21.75
CA GLY A 121 -2.72 -25.56 22.69
C GLY A 121 -2.84 -25.10 24.14
N SER A 122 -1.94 -25.54 25.02
CA SER A 122 -1.96 -25.15 26.44
C SER A 122 -1.65 -23.68 26.69
N ALA A 123 -1.21 -22.94 25.67
CA ALA A 123 -0.93 -21.51 25.76
C ALA A 123 -2.11 -20.61 25.30
N SER A 124 -3.26 -21.22 24.96
CA SER A 124 -4.53 -20.57 24.60
C SER A 124 -5.67 -21.12 25.47
N GLU A 125 -6.67 -20.31 25.80
CA GLU A 125 -7.74 -20.67 26.75
C GLU A 125 -8.52 -21.95 26.36
N ASP A 126 -8.78 -22.12 25.06
CA ASP A 126 -9.57 -23.23 24.50
C ASP A 126 -8.75 -24.15 23.57
N GLY A 127 -7.43 -23.94 23.48
CA GLY A 127 -6.56 -24.67 22.57
C GLY A 127 -6.50 -24.12 21.14
N SER A 128 -7.27 -23.07 20.81
CA SER A 128 -7.31 -22.46 19.47
C SER A 128 -6.02 -21.74 19.11
N LEU A 129 -5.73 -21.65 17.81
CA LEU A 129 -4.64 -20.81 17.30
C LEU A 129 -5.07 -19.35 17.32
N ILE A 130 -4.37 -18.52 18.09
CA ILE A 130 -4.52 -17.08 18.10
C ILE A 130 -3.26 -16.47 17.49
N VAL A 131 -3.43 -15.69 16.43
CA VAL A 131 -2.36 -14.91 15.80
C VAL A 131 -2.68 -13.44 15.94
N GLY A 132 -1.69 -12.63 16.29
CA GLY A 132 -1.83 -11.19 16.37
C GLY A 132 -0.56 -10.48 15.91
N ARG A 133 -0.72 -9.28 15.36
CA ARG A 133 0.41 -8.42 14.98
C ARG A 133 0.13 -6.96 15.28
N ASN A 134 1.18 -6.24 15.65
CA ASN A 134 1.27 -4.80 15.51
C ASN A 134 1.97 -4.49 14.19
N PHE A 135 1.41 -3.53 13.46
CA PHE A 135 2.01 -2.98 12.25
C PHE A 135 2.47 -1.56 12.52
N ASP A 136 3.77 -1.39 12.68
CA ASP A 136 4.39 -0.11 13.00
C ASP A 136 5.00 0.44 11.69
N PHE A 137 4.22 1.22 10.96
CA PHE A 137 4.67 1.91 9.75
C PHE A 137 4.72 3.41 10.05
N TYR A 138 5.91 3.93 10.34
CA TYR A 138 6.07 5.30 10.82
C TYR A 138 6.32 6.26 9.66
N VAL A 139 5.22 6.70 9.04
CA VAL A 139 5.20 7.68 7.93
C VAL A 139 4.30 8.86 8.32
N GLY A 140 4.23 9.13 9.63
CA GLY A 140 3.33 10.10 10.28
C GLY A 140 2.02 9.48 10.78
N ASP A 141 1.41 10.11 11.79
CA ASP A 141 0.14 9.65 12.40
C ASP A 141 -1.04 9.70 11.41
N GLU A 142 -0.94 10.53 10.38
CA GLU A 142 -1.95 10.67 9.34
C GLU A 142 -2.07 9.41 8.50
N PHE A 143 -0.96 8.70 8.25
CA PHE A 143 -0.97 7.43 7.52
C PHE A 143 -1.85 6.38 8.21
N ALA A 144 -1.87 6.37 9.55
CA ALA A 144 -2.59 5.36 10.32
C ALA A 144 -4.11 5.61 10.40
N ARG A 145 -4.60 6.73 9.86
CA ARG A 145 -6.03 7.07 9.81
C ARG A 145 -6.74 6.26 8.73
N ASP A 146 -8.06 6.23 8.81
CA ASP A 146 -8.93 5.74 7.72
C ASP A 146 -8.65 4.33 7.18
N LYS A 147 -8.14 3.45 8.05
CA LYS A 147 -7.99 2.01 7.80
C LYS A 147 -9.28 1.38 7.25
N ILE A 148 -9.08 0.44 6.33
CA ILE A 148 -10.13 -0.30 5.63
C ILE A 148 -10.03 -1.77 6.04
N ILE A 149 -11.12 -2.35 6.51
CA ILE A 149 -11.29 -3.80 6.58
C ILE A 149 -11.85 -4.24 5.23
N ALA A 150 -11.05 -4.92 4.43
CA ALA A 150 -11.39 -5.27 3.05
C ALA A 150 -11.60 -6.78 2.91
N PHE A 151 -12.74 -7.15 2.35
CA PHE A 151 -13.14 -8.52 2.06
C PHE A 151 -13.02 -8.77 0.54
N TYR A 152 -12.19 -9.75 0.18
CA TYR A 152 -11.90 -10.09 -1.21
C TYR A 152 -12.54 -11.43 -1.58
N ASN A 153 -13.31 -11.41 -2.67
CA ASN A 153 -13.90 -12.60 -3.31
C ASN A 153 -13.36 -12.70 -4.75
N PRO A 154 -12.09 -13.10 -4.94
CA PRO A 154 -11.46 -13.13 -6.26
C PRO A 154 -12.07 -14.22 -7.14
N ALA A 155 -11.99 -14.03 -8.47
CA ALA A 155 -12.46 -15.02 -9.45
C ALA A 155 -11.64 -16.33 -9.42
N ASP A 156 -10.35 -16.24 -9.08
CA ASP A 156 -9.46 -17.38 -8.87
C ASP A 156 -8.75 -17.25 -7.51
N GLY A 157 -8.37 -18.38 -6.91
CA GLY A 157 -7.70 -18.42 -5.61
C GLY A 157 -8.66 -18.42 -4.39
N HIS A 158 -8.19 -17.87 -3.27
CA HIS A 158 -8.87 -17.94 -1.98
C HIS A 158 -9.58 -16.62 -1.63
N LYS A 159 -10.75 -16.73 -1.00
CA LYS A 159 -11.39 -15.58 -0.35
C LYS A 159 -10.63 -15.23 0.91
N PHE A 160 -10.42 -13.94 1.16
CA PHE A 160 -9.70 -13.47 2.33
C PHE A 160 -10.24 -12.13 2.82
N MET A 161 -9.84 -11.76 4.03
CA MET A 161 -10.04 -10.43 4.60
C MET A 161 -8.66 -9.86 4.92
N MET A 162 -8.49 -8.54 4.79
CA MET A 162 -7.29 -7.86 5.23
C MET A 162 -7.61 -6.48 5.83
N VAL A 163 -6.70 -5.97 6.64
CA VAL A 163 -6.67 -4.56 7.01
C VAL A 163 -5.70 -3.82 6.09
N THR A 164 -6.20 -2.82 5.37
CA THR A 164 -5.45 -2.06 4.35
C THR A 164 -5.74 -0.55 4.42
N PHE A 165 -5.14 0.19 3.50
CA PHE A 165 -5.27 1.64 3.31
C PHE A 165 -5.68 1.93 1.86
N GLY A 166 -6.20 3.13 1.61
CA GLY A 166 -6.57 3.55 0.25
C GLY A 166 -5.38 3.46 -0.71
N GLY A 167 -5.57 2.85 -1.88
CA GLY A 167 -4.52 2.73 -2.89
C GLY A 167 -3.52 1.59 -2.68
N MET A 168 -3.64 0.83 -1.59
CA MET A 168 -2.74 -0.28 -1.26
C MET A 168 -3.36 -1.64 -1.62
N THR A 169 -2.65 -2.41 -2.44
CA THR A 169 -2.95 -3.77 -2.90
C THR A 169 -1.97 -4.76 -2.29
N GLY A 170 -2.42 -5.99 -2.05
CA GLY A 170 -1.67 -7.00 -1.31
C GLY A 170 -1.96 -6.95 0.19
N VAL A 171 -1.36 -7.86 0.96
CA VAL A 171 -1.74 -8.14 2.34
C VAL A 171 -0.59 -7.88 3.30
N LEU A 172 -0.83 -7.03 4.30
CA LEU A 172 0.08 -6.83 5.42
C LEU A 172 -0.41 -7.58 6.67
N SER A 173 -1.71 -7.55 6.94
CA SER A 173 -2.41 -8.31 7.99
C SER A 173 -3.56 -9.10 7.36
N ALA A 174 -3.61 -10.41 7.64
CA ALA A 174 -4.74 -11.30 7.35
C ALA A 174 -5.31 -11.85 8.66
#